data_AF-A0A4R3JWN8-F1
#
_entry.id   AF-A0A4R3JWN8-F1
#
_cell.length_a   1.000
_cell.length_b   1.000
_cell.length_c   1.000
_cell.angle_alpha   90.00
_cell.angle_beta   90.00
_cell.angle_gamma   90.00
#
_symmetry.space_group_name_H-M   'P 1'
#
loop_
_entity.id
_entity.type
_entity.pdbx_description
1 polymer ?
#
loop_
_entity_poly.entity_id
_entity_poly.type
_entity_poly.pdbx_seq_one_letter_code
_entity_poly.pdbx_strand_id
1 'polypeptide(L)'
;MTPQRVRELTGWPLEVPDALLNAHLAAASRAVDALTPARSGADYEDAIAWEAAATSAPMLHTFALSGAGKVGRLEGTVEWRFLSPEEAAAFADRCRAMRNAALVRLNGTSLVAVGLMLYAI
;
A
#
# COMPACT_ATOMS: atom_id res chain seq x y z
N MET A 1 11.24 3.62 -1.08
CA MET A 1 10.05 2.89 -0.58
C MET A 1 10.37 1.41 -0.46
N THR A 2 9.98 0.76 0.64
CA THR A 2 10.35 -0.64 0.94
C THR A 2 9.11 -1.53 1.10
N PRO A 3 9.21 -2.85 0.82
CA PRO A 3 8.17 -3.82 1.17
C PRO A 3 7.78 -3.80 2.65
N GLN A 4 8.74 -3.48 3.54
CA GLN A 4 8.52 -3.40 4.97
C GLN A 4 7.45 -2.35 5.34
N ARG A 5 7.46 -1.19 4.68
CA ARG A 5 6.45 -0.16 4.94
C ARG A 5 5.03 -0.62 4.57
N VAL A 6 4.90 -1.39 3.49
CA VAL A 6 3.61 -1.98 3.10
C VAL A 6 3.10 -2.91 4.20
N ARG A 7 3.97 -3.77 4.75
CA ARG A 7 3.62 -4.71 5.83
C ARG A 7 3.22 -3.99 7.11
N GLU A 8 3.95 -2.96 7.52
CA GLU A 8 3.63 -2.16 8.70
C GLU A 8 2.22 -1.56 8.61
N LEU A 9 1.83 -1.10 7.43
CA LEU A 9 0.52 -0.47 7.21
C LEU A 9 -0.62 -1.50 7.09
N THR A 10 -0.37 -2.63 6.42
CA THR A 10 -1.41 -3.64 6.14
C THR A 10 -1.52 -4.72 7.20
N GLY A 11 -0.51 -4.88 8.06
CA GLY A 11 -0.37 -6.03 8.95
C GLY A 11 -0.01 -7.32 8.21
N TRP A 12 0.50 -7.24 6.97
CA TRP A 12 0.89 -8.43 6.21
C TRP A 12 2.12 -9.11 6.79
N PRO A 13 2.14 -10.45 6.80
CA PRO A 13 3.22 -11.20 7.43
C PRO A 13 4.44 -11.26 6.49
N LEU A 14 5.57 -11.75 7.01
CA LEU A 14 6.85 -11.75 6.28
C LEU A 14 6.86 -12.73 5.10
N GLU A 15 5.97 -13.72 5.12
CA GLU A 15 5.76 -14.74 4.09
C GLU A 15 5.23 -14.16 2.78
N VAL A 16 4.62 -12.96 2.81
CA VAL A 16 4.27 -12.24 1.57
C VAL A 16 5.58 -11.92 0.82
N PRO A 17 5.77 -12.38 -0.43
CA PRO A 17 7.06 -12.25 -1.09
C PRO A 17 7.49 -10.80 -1.35
N ASP A 18 8.72 -10.44 -0.99
CA ASP A 18 9.30 -9.12 -1.30
C ASP A 18 9.29 -8.83 -2.81
N ALA A 19 9.52 -9.85 -3.64
CA ALA A 19 9.51 -9.69 -5.10
C ALA A 19 8.13 -9.24 -5.62
N LEU A 20 7.04 -9.76 -5.05
CA LEU A 20 5.68 -9.34 -5.37
C LEU A 20 5.48 -7.87 -4.95
N LEU A 21 5.79 -7.55 -3.70
CA LEU A 21 5.62 -6.19 -3.17
C LEU A 21 6.45 -5.16 -3.95
N ASN A 22 7.70 -5.49 -4.30
CA ASN A 22 8.57 -4.62 -5.08
C ASN A 22 8.01 -4.33 -6.49
N ALA A 23 7.46 -5.34 -7.16
CA ALA A 23 6.83 -5.16 -8.48
C ALA A 23 5.65 -4.18 -8.40
N HIS A 24 4.81 -4.32 -7.37
CA HIS A 24 3.67 -3.43 -7.16
C HIS A 24 4.08 -2.04 -6.67
N LEU A 25 5.13 -1.91 -5.86
CA LEU A 25 5.68 -0.64 -5.42
C LEU A 25 6.17 0.23 -6.59
N ALA A 26 6.82 -0.36 -7.59
CA ALA A 26 7.26 0.37 -8.78
C ALA A 26 6.10 0.93 -9.61
N ALA A 27 5.02 0.15 -9.75
CA ALA A 27 3.81 0.59 -10.44
C ALA A 27 3.05 1.65 -9.61
N ALA A 28 2.94 1.42 -8.30
CA ALA A 28 2.29 2.33 -7.35
C ALA A 28 2.95 3.71 -7.30
N SER A 29 4.28 3.77 -7.34
CA SER A 29 5.01 5.05 -7.40
C SER A 29 4.56 5.88 -8.60
N ARG A 30 4.54 5.28 -9.80
CA ARG A 30 4.11 5.97 -11.03
C ARG A 30 2.64 6.41 -10.97
N ALA A 31 1.78 5.60 -10.37
CA ALA A 31 0.37 5.93 -10.21
C ALA A 31 0.17 7.11 -9.25
N VAL A 32 0.89 7.13 -8.12
CA VAL A 32 0.86 8.25 -7.16
C VAL A 32 1.48 9.52 -7.75
N ASP A 33 2.55 9.37 -8.53
CA ASP A 33 3.19 10.49 -9.23
C ASP A 33 2.22 11.23 -10.17
N ALA A 34 1.28 10.50 -10.78
CA ALA A 34 0.26 11.08 -11.63
C ALA A 34 -0.85 11.84 -10.85
N LEU A 35 -0.99 11.61 -9.54
CA LEU A 35 -2.09 12.12 -8.72
C LEU A 35 -1.73 13.34 -7.87
N THR A 36 -0.44 13.64 -7.70
CA THR A 36 0.05 14.79 -6.94
C THR A 36 1.33 15.31 -7.56
N PRO A 37 1.69 16.59 -7.44
CA PRO A 37 3.03 17.08 -7.77
C PRO A 37 4.03 16.90 -6.63
N ALA A 38 3.57 16.60 -5.41
CA ALA A 38 4.46 16.35 -4.27
C ALA A 38 5.16 14.99 -4.42
N ARG A 39 6.46 14.96 -4.13
CA ARG A 39 7.35 13.80 -4.38
C ARG A 39 8.07 13.30 -3.13
N SER A 40 7.72 13.81 -1.95
CA SER A 40 8.43 13.53 -0.70
C SER A 40 7.53 13.69 0.52
N GLY A 41 7.91 13.03 1.62
CA GLY A 41 7.24 13.12 2.91
C GLY A 41 6.48 11.85 3.28
N ALA A 42 6.14 11.70 4.56
CA ALA A 42 5.51 10.49 5.09
C ALA A 42 4.17 10.16 4.40
N ASP A 43 3.33 11.16 4.13
CA ASP A 43 2.06 10.93 3.44
C ASP A 43 2.24 10.53 1.96
N TYR A 44 3.30 11.01 1.30
CA TYR A 44 3.64 10.56 -0.07
C TYR A 44 4.07 9.10 -0.06
N GLU A 45 4.93 8.74 0.89
CA GLU A 45 5.38 7.37 1.11
C GLU A 45 4.21 6.44 1.43
N ASP A 46 3.34 6.84 2.35
CA ASP A 46 2.15 6.06 2.72
C ASP A 46 1.18 5.92 1.55
N ALA A 47 0.99 6.96 0.72
CA ALA A 47 0.16 6.85 -0.48
C ALA A 47 0.69 5.77 -1.44
N ILE A 48 2.00 5.70 -1.66
CA ILE A 48 2.62 4.65 -2.50
C ILE A 48 2.43 3.28 -1.87
N ALA A 49 2.67 3.15 -0.57
CA ALA A 49 2.55 1.87 0.12
C ALA A 49 1.10 1.35 0.10
N TRP A 50 0.11 2.22 0.29
CA TRP A 50 -1.30 1.86 0.18
C TRP A 50 -1.72 1.49 -1.24
N GLU A 51 -1.20 2.17 -2.26
CA GLU A 51 -1.47 1.80 -3.65
C GLU A 51 -0.84 0.45 -4.04
N ALA A 52 0.36 0.18 -3.55
CA ALA A 52 1.01 -1.12 -3.74
C ALA A 52 0.21 -2.23 -3.03
N ALA A 53 -0.28 -1.99 -1.81
CA ALA A 53 -1.16 -2.92 -1.11
C ALA A 53 -2.45 -3.18 -1.90
N ALA A 54 -3.10 -2.13 -2.41
CA ALA A 54 -4.34 -2.25 -3.17
C ALA A 54 -4.16 -3.13 -4.43
N THR A 55 -3.05 -2.95 -5.15
CA THR A 55 -2.78 -3.71 -6.38
C THR A 55 -2.24 -5.10 -6.12
N SER A 56 -1.58 -5.34 -4.98
CA SER A 56 -1.08 -6.66 -4.59
C SER A 56 -2.18 -7.57 -4.03
N ALA A 57 -3.23 -7.01 -3.40
CA ALA A 57 -4.26 -7.79 -2.71
C ALA A 57 -4.98 -8.84 -3.60
N PRO A 58 -5.37 -8.55 -4.86
CA PRO A 58 -5.94 -9.56 -5.76
C PRO A 58 -4.95 -10.69 -6.12
N MET A 59 -3.65 -10.40 -6.14
CA MET A 59 -2.61 -11.38 -6.47
C MET A 59 -2.32 -12.30 -5.27
N LEU A 60 -2.41 -11.79 -4.05
CA LEU A 60 -2.25 -12.58 -2.83
C LEU A 60 -3.37 -13.62 -2.66
N HIS A 61 -4.60 -13.29 -3.06
CA HIS A 61 -5.68 -14.27 -3.18
C HIS A 61 -5.30 -15.43 -4.12
N THR A 62 -4.63 -15.13 -5.24
CA THR A 62 -4.27 -16.13 -6.24
C THR A 62 -3.04 -16.95 -5.81
N PHE A 63 -2.05 -16.33 -5.17
CA PHE A 63 -0.83 -17.00 -4.66
C PHE A 63 -1.15 -18.03 -3.57
N ALA A 64 -2.13 -17.71 -2.72
CA ALA A 64 -2.70 -18.63 -1.75
C ALA A 64 -3.28 -19.91 -2.38
N LEU A 65 -3.96 -19.76 -3.53
CA LEU A 65 -4.63 -20.84 -4.24
C LEU A 65 -3.66 -21.73 -5.04
N SER A 66 -2.50 -21.22 -5.47
CA SER A 66 -1.54 -21.94 -6.32
C SER A 66 -0.59 -22.89 -5.59
N GLY A 67 -0.78 -23.14 -4.29
CA GLY A 67 -0.12 -24.25 -3.58
C GLY A 67 1.10 -23.92 -2.73
N ALA A 68 1.54 -22.65 -2.65
CA ALA A 68 2.58 -22.26 -1.68
C ALA A 68 2.10 -22.33 -0.22
N GLY A 69 0.77 -22.33 0.01
CA GLY A 69 0.15 -22.47 1.33
C GLY A 69 -0.28 -23.89 1.72
N LYS A 70 0.00 -24.93 0.91
CA LYS A 70 -0.57 -26.27 1.14
C LYS A 70 0.39 -27.30 1.76
N VAL A 71 1.67 -26.99 1.96
CA VAL A 71 2.67 -28.03 2.37
C VAL A 71 3.42 -27.70 3.65
N GLY A 72 3.29 -26.50 4.22
CA GLY A 72 3.92 -26.19 5.50
C GLY A 72 2.87 -25.66 6.45
N ARG A 73 2.51 -26.45 7.45
CA ARG A 73 2.21 -25.95 8.79
C ARG A 73 2.72 -24.50 8.97
N LEU A 74 1.80 -23.52 8.98
CA LEU A 74 1.97 -22.35 9.82
C LEU A 74 1.78 -22.82 11.27
N GLU A 75 2.66 -23.70 11.74
CA GLU A 75 2.72 -24.06 13.16
C GLU A 75 3.29 -22.86 13.89
N GLY A 76 2.38 -21.99 14.35
CA GLY A 76 2.67 -21.07 15.44
C GLY A 76 2.42 -19.59 15.19
N THR A 77 1.95 -19.12 14.02
CA THR A 77 1.70 -17.68 13.87
C THR A 77 0.62 -17.38 12.83
N VAL A 78 -0.58 -17.08 13.35
CA VAL A 78 -1.75 -16.51 12.66
C VAL A 78 -2.26 -17.34 11.47
N GLU A 79 -3.40 -18.01 11.66
CA GLU A 79 -4.20 -18.53 10.54
C GLU A 79 -4.52 -17.37 9.59
N TRP A 80 -3.72 -17.23 8.54
CA TRP A 80 -4.00 -16.28 7.48
C TRP A 80 -5.14 -16.87 6.66
N ARG A 81 -6.38 -16.61 7.10
CA ARG A 81 -7.57 -16.98 6.35
C ARG A 81 -7.53 -16.20 5.05
N PHE A 82 -7.39 -16.93 3.94
CA PHE A 82 -7.36 -16.36 2.61
C PHE A 82 -8.63 -15.54 2.36
N LEU A 83 -8.46 -14.29 1.95
CA LEU A 83 -9.56 -13.45 1.53
C LEU A 83 -10.23 -14.10 0.32
N SER A 84 -11.55 -14.18 0.29
CA SER A 84 -12.31 -14.45 -0.94
C SER A 84 -12.02 -13.36 -1.99
N PRO A 85 -12.36 -13.57 -3.28
CA PRO A 85 -12.22 -12.52 -4.30
C PRO A 85 -12.91 -11.21 -3.88
N GLU A 86 -14.09 -11.31 -3.25
CA GLU A 86 -14.85 -10.16 -2.75
C GLU A 86 -14.15 -9.49 -1.56
N GLU A 87 -13.62 -10.27 -0.62
CA GLU A 87 -12.87 -9.75 0.52
C GLU A 87 -11.55 -9.09 0.09
N ALA A 88 -10.90 -9.63 -0.93
CA ALA A 88 -9.68 -9.06 -1.53
C ALA A 88 -9.99 -7.75 -2.27
N ALA A 89 -11.10 -7.70 -3.02
CA ALA A 89 -11.57 -6.47 -3.66
C ALA A 89 -11.92 -5.39 -2.61
N ALA A 90 -12.68 -5.76 -1.58
CA ALA A 90 -13.04 -4.85 -0.49
C ALA A 90 -11.79 -4.35 0.26
N PHE A 91 -10.78 -5.20 0.45
CA PHE A 91 -9.50 -4.78 1.02
C PHE A 91 -8.76 -3.79 0.09
N ALA A 92 -8.70 -4.08 -1.20
CA ALA A 92 -8.06 -3.19 -2.17
C ALA A 92 -8.74 -1.80 -2.20
N ASP A 93 -10.07 -1.75 -2.11
CA ASP A 93 -10.80 -0.50 -2.05
C ASP A 93 -10.55 0.28 -0.76
N ARG A 94 -10.45 -0.42 0.39
CA ARG A 94 -10.00 0.22 1.65
C ARG A 94 -8.60 0.81 1.51
N CYS A 95 -7.65 0.08 0.91
CA CYS A 95 -6.30 0.61 0.68
C CYS A 95 -6.32 1.85 -0.22
N ARG A 96 -7.12 1.87 -1.29
CA ARG A 96 -7.28 3.06 -2.14
C ARG A 96 -7.88 4.25 -1.38
N ALA A 97 -8.82 4.00 -0.47
CA ALA A 97 -9.35 5.05 0.40
C ALA A 97 -8.26 5.63 1.32
N MET A 98 -7.40 4.78 1.90
CA MET A 98 -6.27 5.22 2.72
C MET A 98 -5.22 6.00 1.92
N ARG A 99 -4.91 5.56 0.68
CA ARG A 99 -4.08 6.32 -0.27
C ARG A 99 -4.66 7.72 -0.50
N ASN A 100 -5.96 7.81 -0.81
CA ASN A 100 -6.62 9.09 -1.06
C ASN A 100 -6.56 10.00 0.17
N ALA A 101 -6.75 9.45 1.38
CA ALA A 101 -6.63 10.21 2.61
C ALA A 101 -5.21 10.76 2.83
N ALA A 102 -4.17 9.98 2.52
CA ALA A 102 -2.78 10.43 2.55
C ALA A 102 -2.52 11.55 1.52
N LEU A 103 -3.00 11.40 0.29
CA LEU A 103 -2.89 12.44 -0.74
C LEU A 103 -3.59 13.75 -0.35
N VAL A 104 -4.76 13.68 0.29
CA VAL A 104 -5.46 14.86 0.80
C VAL A 104 -4.63 15.59 1.85
N ARG A 105 -4.04 14.86 2.81
CA ARG A 105 -3.15 15.47 3.83
C ARG A 105 -1.88 16.05 3.22
N LEU A 106 -1.28 15.34 2.27
CA LEU A 106 -0.09 15.78 1.55
C LEU A 106 -0.35 17.09 0.78
N ASN A 107 -1.43 17.15 0.01
CA ASN A 107 -1.79 18.33 -0.78
C ASN A 107 -2.28 19.47 0.13
N GLY A 108 -3.00 19.17 1.21
CA GLY A 108 -3.39 20.16 2.23
C GLY A 108 -2.18 20.79 2.91
N THR A 109 -1.17 19.99 3.26
CA THR A 109 0.10 20.47 3.83
C THR A 109 0.89 21.30 2.82
N SER A 110 0.90 20.88 1.55
CA SER A 110 1.56 21.61 0.46
C SER A 110 0.94 23.00 0.26
N LEU A 111 -0.39 23.13 0.31
CA LEU A 111 -1.09 24.42 0.20
C LEU A 111 -0.80 25.34 1.39
N VAL A 112 -0.73 24.80 2.62
CA VAL A 112 -0.35 25.59 3.81
C VAL A 112 1.09 26.11 3.70
N ALA A 113 2.03 25.29 3.23
CA ALA A 113 3.41 25.70 3.04
C ALA A 113 3.56 26.81 1.99
N VAL A 114 2.83 26.73 0.87
CA VAL A 114 2.81 27.80 -0.17
C VAL A 114 2.14 29.07 0.35
N GLY A 115 1.04 28.92 1.11
CA GLY A 115 0.37 30.06 1.75
C GLY A 115 1.27 30.78 2.74
N LEU A 116 2.03 30.06 3.57
CA LEU A 116 2.99 30.66 4.51
C LEU A 116 4.16 31.37 3.82
N MET A 117 4.63 30.90 2.66
CA MET A 117 5.66 31.60 1.89
C MET A 117 5.17 32.95 1.32
N LEU A 118 3.89 33.06 0.94
CA LEU A 118 3.34 34.29 0.37
C LEU A 118 3.10 35.41 1.41
N TYR A 119 2.99 35.06 2.69
CA TYR A 119 2.83 36.04 3.78
C TYR A 119 4.13 36.42 4.50
N ALA A 120 5.28 35.87 4.07
CA ALA A 120 6.59 36.13 4.66
C ALA A 120 7.45 37.16 3.88
N ILE A 121 6.80 38.08 3.13
CA ILE A 121 7.46 39.16 2.38
C ILE A 121 7.07 40.51 3.00
#